data_AF-A0A7X7YJW3-F1
#
_entry.id   AF-A0A7X7YJW3-F1
#
_cell.length_a   1.000
_cell.length_b   1.000
_cell.length_c   1.000
_cell.angle_alpha   90.00
_cell.angle_beta   90.00
_cell.angle_gamma   90.00
#
_symmetry.space_group_name_H-M   'P 1'
#
loop_
_entity.id
_entity.type
_entity.pdbx_description
1 polymer ?
#
loop_
_entity_poly.entity_id
_entity_poly.type
_entity_poly.pdbx_seq_one_letter_code
_entity_poly.pdbx_strand_id
1 'polypeptide(L)'
;TSPELRWRFNPQIFSHGWELPARLTGEEGRSGEGIPADARSKPGSGGQIMAFVPSLDLVVTRQTGDSGGWAYEEYLRRACAAVNPDTKTNKR
;
A
#
# COMPACT_ATOMS: atom_id res chain seq x y z
N THR A 1 -26.75 -6.35 -0.67
CA THR A 1 -25.34 -6.12 -0.27
C THR A 1 -24.89 -4.82 -0.90
N SER A 2 -24.45 -3.84 -0.09
CA SER A 2 -23.93 -2.59 -0.64
C SER A 2 -22.67 -2.86 -1.47
N PRO A 3 -22.39 -2.13 -2.58
CA PRO A 3 -21.21 -2.35 -3.42
C PRO A 3 -19.91 -2.41 -2.62
N GLU A 4 -19.84 -1.64 -1.53
CA GLU A 4 -18.71 -1.57 -0.61
C GLU A 4 -18.34 -2.92 0.05
N LEU A 5 -19.30 -3.81 0.29
CA LEU A 5 -19.08 -5.12 0.93
C LEU A 5 -18.44 -6.15 -0.02
N ARG A 6 -18.42 -5.90 -1.34
CA ARG A 6 -17.87 -6.83 -2.34
C ARG A 6 -16.38 -7.10 -2.13
N TRP A 7 -15.66 -6.10 -1.66
CA TRP A 7 -14.19 -6.14 -1.63
C TRP A 7 -13.63 -6.52 -0.27
N ARG A 8 -14.50 -6.77 0.73
CA ARG A 8 -14.10 -7.04 2.13
C ARG A 8 -13.15 -5.97 2.69
N PHE A 9 -13.21 -4.75 2.15
CA PHE A 9 -12.41 -3.63 2.61
C PHE A 9 -13.31 -2.53 3.15
N ASN A 10 -12.78 -1.80 4.12
CA ASN A 10 -13.36 -0.54 4.57
C ASN A 10 -13.45 0.44 3.38
N PRO A 11 -14.65 0.86 2.96
CA PRO A 11 -14.83 1.58 1.71
C PRO A 11 -14.20 2.97 1.69
N GLN A 12 -13.92 3.54 2.86
CA GLN A 12 -13.15 4.79 3.01
C GLN A 12 -11.78 4.69 2.31
N ILE A 13 -11.21 3.49 2.16
CA ILE A 13 -9.95 3.28 1.41
C ILE A 13 -10.06 3.66 -0.07
N PHE A 14 -11.25 3.50 -0.68
CA PHE A 14 -11.46 3.80 -2.09
C PHE A 14 -11.75 5.28 -2.31
N SER A 15 -12.41 5.93 -1.35
CA SER A 15 -12.72 7.37 -1.40
C SER A 15 -11.55 8.24 -0.98
N HIS A 16 -10.85 7.87 0.11
CA HIS A 16 -9.82 8.69 0.75
C HIS A 16 -8.40 8.11 0.64
N GLY A 17 -8.18 6.99 -0.04
CA GLY A 17 -6.84 6.37 -0.14
C GLY A 17 -5.75 7.28 -0.73
N TRP A 18 -6.16 8.38 -1.38
CA TRP A 18 -5.26 9.44 -1.87
C TRP A 18 -5.06 10.61 -0.91
N GLU A 19 -5.94 10.76 0.07
CA GLU A 19 -5.93 11.87 1.04
C GLU A 19 -5.34 11.42 2.37
N LEU A 20 -5.50 10.14 2.72
CA LEU A 20 -5.03 9.55 3.97
C LEU A 20 -3.67 8.85 3.79
N PRO A 21 -2.80 8.85 4.82
CA PRO A 21 -1.60 8.03 4.83
C PRO A 21 -1.92 6.54 4.68
N ALA A 22 -0.97 5.76 4.20
CA ALA A 22 -1.06 4.30 4.09
C ALA A 22 -1.34 3.60 5.45
N ARG A 23 -1.20 4.32 6.56
CA ARG A 23 -1.61 3.91 7.91
C ARG A 23 -3.13 3.98 8.06
N LEU A 24 -3.83 2.96 7.57
CA LEU A 24 -5.28 2.85 7.70
C LEU A 24 -5.64 1.94 8.88
N THR A 25 -6.10 2.58 9.97
CA THR A 25 -6.90 2.08 11.12
C THR A 25 -6.51 0.75 11.82
N GLY A 26 -5.55 -0.05 11.35
CA GLY A 26 -5.21 -1.36 11.90
C GLY A 26 -6.12 -2.51 11.44
N GLU A 27 -7.17 -2.22 10.67
CA GLU A 27 -8.09 -3.24 10.16
C GLU A 27 -7.38 -4.23 9.23
N GLU A 28 -7.72 -5.52 9.35
CA GLU A 28 -7.09 -6.62 8.60
C GLU A 28 -5.56 -6.75 8.80
N GLY A 29 -5.04 -6.27 9.93
CA GLY A 29 -3.61 -6.34 10.25
C GLY A 29 -2.78 -5.27 9.56
N ARG A 30 -3.42 -4.22 9.01
CA ARG A 30 -2.71 -3.13 8.31
C ARG A 30 -2.21 -2.06 9.28
N SER A 31 -1.03 -2.27 9.85
CA SER A 31 -0.42 -1.35 10.81
C SER A 31 0.34 -0.21 10.14
N GLY A 32 0.71 -0.36 8.86
CA GLY A 32 1.65 0.53 8.19
C GLY A 32 3.07 0.50 8.78
N GLU A 33 3.39 -0.51 9.59
CA GLU A 33 4.72 -0.67 10.18
C GLU A 33 5.77 -0.88 9.09
N GLY A 34 6.90 -0.18 9.19
CA GLY A 34 7.97 -0.23 8.18
C GLY A 34 7.65 0.48 6.86
N ILE A 35 6.52 1.20 6.76
CA ILE A 35 6.17 2.05 5.61
C ILE A 35 6.34 3.52 6.03
N PRO A 36 6.94 4.39 5.18
CA PRO A 36 7.03 5.81 5.45
C PRO A 36 5.68 6.45 5.75
N ALA A 37 5.64 7.37 6.71
CA ALA A 37 4.41 8.00 7.18
C ALA A 37 3.70 8.86 6.12
N ASP A 38 4.44 9.30 5.11
CA ASP A 38 3.94 10.07 3.96
C ASP A 38 3.52 9.19 2.77
N ALA A 39 3.71 7.87 2.86
CA ALA A 39 3.23 6.94 1.84
C ALA A 39 1.71 7.03 1.71
N ARG A 40 1.21 7.01 0.48
CA ARG A 40 -0.20 6.87 0.15
C ARG A 40 -0.38 5.67 -0.77
N SER A 41 -1.36 4.82 -0.51
CA SER A 41 -1.56 3.61 -1.29
C SER A 41 -3.01 3.24 -1.39
N LYS A 42 -3.44 2.85 -2.59
CA LYS A 42 -4.80 2.43 -2.86
C LYS A 42 -4.81 1.06 -3.54
N PRO A 43 -5.48 0.05 -2.95
CA PRO A 43 -5.77 -1.19 -3.65
C PRO A 43 -6.87 -0.96 -4.70
N GLY A 44 -6.76 -1.64 -5.83
CA GLY A 44 -7.74 -1.64 -6.92
C GLY A 44 -8.26 -3.04 -7.22
N SER A 45 -9.25 -3.14 -8.11
CA SER A 45 -9.74 -4.43 -8.61
C SER A 45 -8.64 -5.20 -9.35
N GLY A 46 -8.76 -6.52 -9.44
CA GLY A 46 -7.75 -7.34 -10.14
C GLY A 46 -6.37 -7.36 -9.47
N GLY A 47 -6.34 -7.15 -8.14
CA GLY A 47 -5.13 -7.22 -7.34
C GLY A 47 -4.15 -6.13 -7.70
N GLN A 48 -4.71 -4.95 -8.00
CA GLN A 48 -3.95 -3.75 -8.34
C GLN A 48 -3.52 -3.01 -7.08
N ILE A 49 -2.35 -2.41 -7.12
CA ILE A 49 -1.94 -1.38 -6.15
C ILE A 49 -1.30 -0.23 -6.91
N MET A 50 -1.66 0.98 -6.48
CA MET A 50 -0.93 2.19 -6.82
C MET A 50 -0.53 2.89 -5.52
N ALA A 51 0.74 3.26 -5.39
CA ALA A 51 1.25 3.96 -4.23
C ALA A 51 2.24 5.07 -4.60
N PHE A 52 2.21 6.14 -3.82
CA PHE A 52 3.14 7.27 -3.88
C PHE A 52 3.86 7.37 -2.54
N VAL A 53 5.18 7.46 -2.56
CA VAL A 53 6.01 7.63 -1.36
C VAL A 53 7.00 8.80 -1.60
N PRO A 54 6.56 10.05 -1.36
CA PRO A 54 7.33 11.24 -1.70
C PRO A 54 8.74 11.27 -1.09
N SER A 55 8.88 10.88 0.17
CA SER A 55 10.15 10.82 0.91
C SER A 55 11.19 9.89 0.28
N LEU A 56 10.77 8.95 -0.57
CA LEU A 56 11.63 8.00 -1.25
C LEU A 56 11.71 8.24 -2.77
N ASP A 57 11.09 9.31 -3.28
CA ASP A 57 10.94 9.54 -4.73
C ASP A 57 10.43 8.28 -5.47
N LEU A 58 9.43 7.61 -4.87
CA LEU A 58 8.97 6.30 -5.30
C LEU A 58 7.50 6.32 -5.71
N VAL A 59 7.23 5.82 -6.91
CA VAL A 59 5.90 5.41 -7.38
C VAL A 59 5.88 3.90 -7.55
N VAL A 60 4.88 3.24 -6.96
CA VAL A 60 4.67 1.80 -7.09
C VAL A 60 3.37 1.57 -7.86
N THR A 61 3.47 0.84 -8.97
CA THR A 61 2.30 0.29 -9.66
C THR A 61 2.46 -1.22 -9.79
N ARG A 62 1.39 -1.97 -9.55
CA ARG A 62 1.36 -3.41 -9.82
C ARG A 62 -0.06 -3.84 -10.16
N GLN A 63 -0.14 -4.84 -11.03
CA GLN A 63 -1.36 -5.57 -11.38
C GLN A 63 -1.04 -7.07 -11.38
N THR A 64 -1.92 -7.87 -10.76
CA THR A 64 -1.76 -9.34 -10.72
C THR A 64 -2.76 -10.05 -11.61
N GLY A 65 -3.90 -9.42 -11.93
CA GLY A 65 -4.98 -10.05 -12.69
C GLY A 65 -5.88 -10.96 -11.86
N ASP A 66 -5.63 -11.07 -10.55
CA ASP A 66 -6.37 -11.92 -9.62
C ASP A 66 -7.25 -11.09 -8.67
N SER A 67 -8.27 -11.67 -8.05
CA SER A 67 -9.18 -10.96 -7.15
C SER A 67 -9.03 -11.43 -5.70
N GLY A 68 -9.16 -10.52 -4.74
CA GLY A 68 -9.21 -10.86 -3.31
C GLY A 68 -8.22 -10.08 -2.44
N GLY A 69 -8.16 -10.49 -1.17
CA GLY A 69 -7.22 -9.96 -0.19
C GLY A 69 -5.81 -10.37 -0.55
N TRP A 70 -4.97 -9.40 -0.85
CA TRP A 70 -3.56 -9.61 -1.15
C TRP A 70 -2.70 -8.87 -0.11
N ALA A 71 -1.43 -9.26 0.01
CA ALA A 71 -0.49 -8.68 0.97
C ALA A 71 0.03 -7.31 0.48
N TYR A 72 -0.90 -6.39 0.19
CA TYR A 72 -0.63 -5.05 -0.35
C TYR A 72 0.38 -4.27 0.50
N GLU A 73 0.22 -4.33 1.83
CA GLU A 73 1.10 -3.65 2.77
C GLU A 73 2.52 -4.24 2.74
N GLU A 74 2.64 -5.57 2.77
CA GLU A 74 3.95 -6.23 2.69
C GLU A 74 4.67 -5.94 1.37
N TYR A 75 3.93 -5.86 0.27
CA TYR A 75 4.52 -5.49 -1.01
C TYR A 75 5.05 -4.05 -1.00
N LEU A 76 4.26 -3.09 -0.49
CA LEU A 76 4.69 -1.70 -0.39
C LEU A 76 5.89 -1.54 0.55
N ARG A 77 5.89 -2.21 1.71
CA ARG A 77 7.01 -2.25 2.65
C ARG A 77 8.30 -2.70 1.97
N ARG A 78 8.26 -3.80 1.22
CA ARG A 78 9.43 -4.31 0.48
C ARG A 78 9.90 -3.34 -0.61
N ALA A 79 8.97 -2.71 -1.33
CA ALA A 79 9.30 -1.71 -2.35
C ALA A 79 10.01 -0.49 -1.74
N CYS A 80 9.51 0.03 -0.62
CA CYS A 80 10.16 1.11 0.14
C CYS A 80 11.56 0.72 0.62
N ALA A 81 11.70 -0.48 1.21
CA ALA A 81 12.98 -0.97 1.70
C ALA A 81 14.04 -1.13 0.59
N ALA A 82 13.62 -1.52 -0.62
CA ALA A 82 14.52 -1.71 -1.76
C ALA A 82 15.13 -0.41 -2.29
N VAL A 83 14.47 0.73 -2.08
CA VAL A 83 14.95 2.05 -2.55
C VAL A 83 15.55 2.90 -1.43
N ASN A 84 15.40 2.49 -0.17
CA ASN A 84 15.94 3.22 0.97
C ASN A 84 17.48 3.36 0.84
N PRO A 85 18.03 4.59 0.88
CA PRO A 85 19.47 4.85 0.72
C PRO A 85 20.35 4.13 1.76
N ASP A 86 19.87 3.95 2.98
CA ASP A 86 20.61 3.24 4.04
C ASP A 86 20.80 1.74 3.73
N THR A 87 19.93 1.17 2.90
CA THR A 87 20.06 -0.22 2.44
C THR A 87 21.23 -0.39 1.45
N LYS A 88 21.71 0.70 0.83
CA LYS A 88 22.83 0.67 -0.14
C LYS A 88 24.21 0.76 0.52
N THR A 89 24.30 1.24 1.76
CA THR A 89 25.57 1.40 2.50
C THR A 89 26.08 0.12 3.15
N ASN A 90 25.22 -0.89 3.36
CA ASN A 90 25.58 -2.19 3.97
C ASN A 90 26.00 -3.28 2.97
N LYS A 91 26.24 -2.92 1.70
CA LYS A 91 26.93 -3.80 0.74
C LYS A 91 28.40 -3.36 0.61
N ARG A 92 29.22 -3.71 1.59
CA ARG A 92 30.69 -3.77 1.46
C ARG A 92 31.21 -5.04 2.07
#